data_AF-A0A938IT94-F1
#
_entry.id   AF-A0A938IT94-F1
#
_cell.length_a   1.000
_cell.length_b   1.000
_cell.length_c   1.000
_cell.angle_alpha   90.00
_cell.angle_beta   90.00
_cell.angle_gamma   90.00
#
_symmetry.space_group_name_H-M   'P 1'
#
loop_
_entity.id
_entity.type
_entity.pdbx_description
1 polymer ?
#
loop_
_entity_poly.entity_id
_entity_poly.type
_entity_poly.pdbx_seq_one_letter_code
_entity_poly.pdbx_strand_id
1 'polypeptide(L)'
;MRPHGLRCWWNLRNDDIFVFRWGDPEYVREFLRNLPPREQTAGYYVGSDGYVWGREFAGLQPDEPRQLEIRKHWYAFTLWGRLGYDLSLDRAFFEKTLAARFPELAAAGPLYEAWAEASKIIPLVNRFHWRDWDYMWSVEGCMDQRQGFHTVRDFSTCPTMQGSGLATISAYVDALAGGKAPPGREPLDVAAELDFRAEKALSLAAAVRQSAAQPAKELRQTLGDIEAMSHLGRYYAAKIRGAAALALFEKTRDESRRRRAVEHLEEAVGRWEAYAAAAARQYRPQLLARTRDLDWIKLLDDVKKDVEIARSATSERQRNP
;
A
#
# COMPACT_ATOMS: atom_id res chain seq x y z
N MET A 1 24.38 12.05 17.12
CA MET A 1 23.27 12.43 18.04
C MET A 1 23.50 11.90 19.46
N ARG A 2 23.46 10.58 19.71
CA ARG A 2 23.73 10.00 21.05
C ARG A 2 25.07 10.45 21.69
N PRO A 3 26.22 10.41 20.98
CA PRO A 3 27.50 10.80 21.59
C PRO A 3 27.59 12.29 21.97
N HIS A 4 26.68 13.12 21.47
CA HIS A 4 26.64 14.56 21.73
C HIS A 4 25.51 14.95 22.69
N GLY A 5 24.75 14.00 23.24
CA GLY A 5 23.62 14.29 24.13
C GLY A 5 22.47 15.08 23.47
N LEU A 6 22.38 15.05 22.14
CA LEU A 6 21.39 15.81 21.38
C LEU A 6 20.12 15.00 21.12
N ARG A 7 18.97 15.64 21.37
CA ARG A 7 17.64 15.15 20.97
C ARG A 7 17.30 15.60 19.55
N CYS A 8 16.58 14.76 18.82
CA CYS A 8 16.24 14.96 17.41
C CYS A 8 14.74 15.15 17.22
N TRP A 9 14.38 15.97 16.24
CA TRP A 9 13.02 15.97 15.69
C TRP A 9 12.95 14.95 14.55
N TRP A 10 11.97 14.04 14.60
CA TRP A 10 11.72 13.12 13.50
C TRP A 10 10.87 13.79 12.43
N ASN A 11 11.37 13.81 11.21
CA ASN A 11 10.59 14.17 10.04
C ASN A 11 9.82 12.94 9.59
N LEU A 12 8.50 12.95 9.75
CA LEU A 12 7.61 11.94 9.19
C LEU A 12 6.95 12.52 7.95
N ARG A 13 6.76 11.73 6.89
CA ARG A 13 6.13 12.18 5.65
C ARG A 13 5.12 11.15 5.17
N ASN A 14 4.21 11.57 4.30
CA ASN A 14 3.21 10.72 3.66
C ASN A 14 3.76 9.96 2.42
N ASP A 15 5.02 9.53 2.46
CA ASP A 15 5.88 9.21 1.28
C ASP A 15 5.42 8.10 0.34
N ASP A 16 4.28 7.47 0.59
CA ASP A 16 3.81 6.31 -0.19
C ASP A 16 2.31 6.38 -0.53
N ILE A 17 1.63 7.43 -0.07
CA ILE A 17 0.17 7.57 -0.21
C ILE A 17 -0.14 9.03 -0.51
N PHE A 18 -0.29 9.34 -1.80
CA PHE A 18 -0.51 10.71 -2.25
C PHE A 18 -1.97 10.98 -2.55
N VAL A 19 -2.69 9.98 -3.08
CA VAL A 19 -4.04 10.20 -3.60
C VAL A 19 -5.10 9.87 -2.56
N PHE A 20 -4.98 8.69 -1.95
CA PHE A 20 -6.05 8.10 -1.15
C PHE A 20 -6.04 8.58 0.30
N ARG A 21 -7.23 8.66 0.92
CA ARG A 21 -7.31 8.91 2.36
C ARG A 21 -6.92 7.67 3.15
N TRP A 22 -5.87 7.79 3.94
CA TRP A 22 -5.36 6.72 4.81
C TRP A 22 -5.79 6.93 6.27
N GLY A 23 -5.95 5.84 7.01
CA GLY A 23 -6.27 5.88 8.44
C GLY A 23 -6.19 4.53 9.12
N ASP A 24 -5.09 4.25 9.82
CA ASP A 24 -4.95 3.11 10.73
C ASP A 24 -4.44 3.55 12.11
N PRO A 25 -5.31 3.63 13.13
CA PRO A 25 -4.93 4.03 14.48
C PRO A 25 -3.89 3.09 15.11
N GLU A 26 -3.95 1.79 14.80
CA GLU A 26 -3.01 0.82 15.39
C GLU A 26 -1.62 0.99 14.80
N TYR A 27 -1.52 1.17 13.48
CA TYR A 27 -0.24 1.45 12.83
C TYR A 27 0.42 2.69 13.42
N VAL A 28 -0.31 3.81 13.56
CA VAL A 28 0.24 5.04 14.13
C VAL A 28 0.67 4.82 15.58
N ARG A 29 -0.13 4.12 16.38
CA ARG A 29 0.20 3.83 17.79
C ARG A 29 1.47 2.99 17.90
N GLU A 30 1.56 1.91 17.15
CA GLU A 30 2.74 1.03 17.13
C GLU A 30 3.98 1.76 16.60
N PHE A 31 3.83 2.57 15.55
CA PHE A 31 4.91 3.40 15.02
C PHE A 31 5.47 4.34 16.10
N LEU A 32 4.61 5.08 16.79
CA LEU A 32 5.02 6.04 17.82
C LEU A 32 5.61 5.37 19.05
N ARG A 33 5.12 4.18 19.45
CA ARG A 33 5.72 3.37 20.52
C ARG A 33 7.15 2.93 20.22
N ASN A 34 7.46 2.73 18.93
CA ASN A 34 8.75 2.26 18.47
C ASN A 34 9.70 3.40 18.03
N LEU A 35 9.32 4.67 18.20
CA LEU A 35 10.27 5.77 18.06
C LEU A 35 11.42 5.61 19.06
N PRO A 36 12.64 6.08 18.74
CA PRO A 36 13.75 6.06 19.68
C PRO A 36 13.37 6.72 21.02
N PRO A 37 14.01 6.30 22.11
CA PRO A 37 13.59 6.70 23.45
C PRO A 37 13.75 8.20 23.68
N ARG A 38 13.13 8.73 24.74
CA ARG A 38 12.99 10.18 24.99
C ARG A 38 14.32 10.92 25.10
N GLU A 39 15.40 10.24 25.46
CA GLU A 39 16.75 10.79 25.51
C GLU A 39 17.29 11.15 24.11
N GLN A 40 16.70 10.60 23.06
CA GLN A 40 17.05 10.85 21.65
C GLN A 40 15.95 11.56 20.87
N THR A 41 14.71 11.51 21.35
CA THR A 41 13.54 12.07 20.66
C THR A 41 13.08 13.36 21.33
N ALA A 42 13.20 14.49 20.63
CA ALA A 42 12.60 15.77 21.02
C ALA A 42 11.12 15.85 20.66
N GLY A 43 10.74 15.23 19.55
CA GLY A 43 9.40 15.25 18.99
C GLY A 43 9.41 14.77 17.55
N TYR A 44 8.30 14.95 16.85
CA TYR A 44 8.20 14.73 15.42
C TYR A 44 7.27 15.76 14.80
N TYR A 45 7.37 15.91 13.49
CA TYR A 45 6.41 16.65 12.69
C TYR A 45 6.03 15.82 11.46
N VAL A 46 4.79 15.98 11.01
CA VAL A 46 4.32 15.37 9.77
C VAL A 46 4.48 16.41 8.67
N GLY A 47 5.41 16.14 7.74
CA GLY A 47 5.63 16.90 6.53
C GLY A 47 4.74 16.42 5.38
N SER A 48 4.62 17.28 4.38
CA SER A 48 3.92 16.99 3.13
C SER A 48 4.94 16.60 2.08
N ASP A 49 4.67 15.51 1.37
CA ASP A 49 5.39 15.12 0.18
C ASP A 49 4.41 14.76 -0.93
N GLY A 50 4.77 15.02 -2.19
CA GLY A 50 3.88 14.88 -3.36
C GLY A 50 2.75 15.91 -3.49
N TYR A 51 2.29 16.51 -2.39
CA TYR A 51 1.38 17.66 -2.38
C TYR A 51 1.84 18.72 -1.36
N VAL A 52 1.23 19.90 -1.38
CA VAL A 52 1.44 20.96 -0.37
C VAL A 52 0.17 21.10 0.48
N TRP A 53 0.28 21.66 1.69
CA TRP A 53 -0.87 21.94 2.58
C TRP A 53 -1.87 22.99 2.07
N GLY A 54 -1.90 23.22 0.75
CA GLY A 54 -2.85 24.06 0.04
C GLY A 54 -4.10 23.30 -0.37
N ARG A 55 -4.71 23.72 -1.47
CA ARG A 55 -5.93 23.12 -2.01
C ARG A 55 -5.62 21.83 -2.75
N GLU A 56 -6.47 20.82 -2.58
CA GLU A 56 -6.43 19.62 -3.41
C GLU A 56 -6.66 19.99 -4.88
N PHE A 57 -6.14 19.20 -5.80
CA PHE A 57 -6.26 19.44 -7.24
C PHE A 57 -6.64 18.20 -8.05
N ALA A 58 -6.66 17.03 -7.41
CA ALA A 58 -6.85 15.74 -8.08
C ALA A 58 -8.31 15.31 -8.18
N GLY A 59 -9.17 15.75 -7.25
CA GLY A 59 -10.55 15.28 -7.16
C GLY A 59 -11.39 15.65 -8.39
N LEU A 60 -12.21 14.70 -8.86
CA LEU A 60 -13.18 14.90 -9.94
C LEU A 60 -14.48 15.57 -9.47
N GLN A 61 -14.75 15.54 -8.16
CA GLN A 61 -15.85 16.27 -7.53
C GLN A 61 -15.27 17.26 -6.50
N PRO A 62 -14.63 18.36 -6.94
CA PRO A 62 -14.10 19.38 -6.02
C PRO A 62 -15.22 20.12 -5.26
N ASP A 63 -14.88 20.72 -4.13
CA ASP A 63 -15.67 21.82 -3.55
C ASP A 63 -15.29 23.14 -4.24
N GLU A 64 -16.11 24.19 -4.09
CA GLU A 64 -15.78 25.55 -4.54
C GLU A 64 -15.75 26.52 -3.34
N PRO A 65 -14.58 27.06 -2.96
CA PRO A 65 -13.27 26.73 -3.50
C PRO A 65 -12.80 25.33 -3.08
N ARG A 66 -11.90 24.72 -3.84
CA ARG A 66 -11.35 23.38 -3.55
C ARG A 66 -10.88 23.26 -2.10
N GLN A 67 -11.21 22.15 -1.45
CA GLN A 67 -10.84 21.92 -0.05
C GLN A 67 -9.32 21.85 0.13
N LEU A 68 -8.85 22.15 1.35
CA LEU A 68 -7.44 21.99 1.68
C LEU A 68 -7.07 20.50 1.84
N GLU A 69 -5.84 20.13 1.52
CA GLU A 69 -5.33 18.76 1.73
C GLU A 69 -5.42 18.34 3.20
N ILE A 70 -5.19 19.28 4.13
CA ILE A 70 -5.37 19.04 5.57
C ILE A 70 -6.82 18.70 5.96
N ARG A 71 -7.81 19.20 5.20
CA ARG A 71 -9.23 18.87 5.40
C ARG A 71 -9.58 17.54 4.75
N LYS A 72 -9.06 17.27 3.56
CA LYS A 72 -9.25 16.00 2.86
C LYS A 72 -8.70 14.82 3.67
N HIS A 73 -7.50 14.99 4.24
CA HIS A 73 -6.77 13.98 5.00
C HIS A 73 -6.94 14.11 6.53
N TRP A 74 -8.00 14.77 7.00
CA TRP A 74 -8.21 15.12 8.41
C TRP A 74 -8.06 13.93 9.38
N TYR A 75 -8.46 12.73 8.96
CA TYR A 75 -8.40 11.55 9.82
C TYR A 75 -6.95 11.16 10.09
N ALA A 76 -6.10 11.08 9.06
CA ALA A 76 -4.66 10.86 9.22
C ALA A 76 -4.02 11.91 10.16
N PHE A 77 -4.33 13.20 9.97
CA PHE A 77 -3.86 14.26 10.87
C PHE A 77 -4.36 14.08 12.30
N THR A 78 -5.60 13.63 12.48
CA THR A 78 -6.15 13.33 13.80
C THR A 78 -5.41 12.18 14.46
N LEU A 79 -5.10 11.11 13.73
CA LEU A 79 -4.34 9.97 14.25
C LEU A 79 -2.94 10.41 14.68
N TRP A 80 -2.18 11.03 13.78
CA TRP A 80 -0.82 11.50 14.08
C TRP A 80 -0.81 12.62 15.13
N GLY A 81 -1.84 13.46 15.25
CA GLY A 81 -1.89 14.48 16.29
C GLY A 81 -2.27 13.92 17.67
N ARG A 82 -3.35 13.13 17.73
CA ARG A 82 -3.91 12.63 19.00
C ARG A 82 -3.04 11.55 19.62
N LEU A 83 -2.59 10.56 18.83
CA LEU A 83 -1.70 9.50 19.34
C LEU A 83 -0.29 10.03 19.63
N GLY A 84 0.13 11.10 18.95
CA GLY A 84 1.36 11.83 19.29
C GLY A 84 1.36 12.41 20.70
N TYR A 85 0.17 12.75 21.20
CA TYR A 85 -0.02 13.29 22.54
C TYR A 85 -0.33 12.20 23.57
N ASP A 86 -1.22 11.27 23.23
CA ASP A 86 -1.70 10.22 24.13
C ASP A 86 -1.87 8.88 23.40
N LEU A 87 -0.95 7.95 23.66
CA LEU A 87 -0.96 6.60 23.09
C LEU A 87 -1.99 5.66 23.73
N SER A 88 -2.65 6.08 24.81
CA SER A 88 -3.69 5.29 25.49
C SER A 88 -5.07 5.41 24.83
N LEU A 89 -5.26 6.37 23.92
CA LEU A 89 -6.50 6.55 23.17
C LEU A 89 -6.85 5.26 22.41
N ASP A 90 -8.02 4.73 22.76
CA ASP A 90 -8.48 3.42 22.33
C ASP A 90 -9.41 3.51 21.11
N ARG A 91 -9.90 2.34 20.69
CA ARG A 91 -10.85 2.22 19.59
C ARG A 91 -12.12 3.06 19.80
N ALA A 92 -12.65 3.11 21.03
CA ALA A 92 -13.89 3.82 21.32
C ALA A 92 -13.76 5.34 21.07
N PHE A 93 -12.59 5.92 21.38
CA PHE A 93 -12.30 7.31 21.05
C PHE A 93 -12.41 7.60 19.54
N PHE A 94 -11.82 6.74 18.71
CA PHE A 94 -11.81 6.92 17.25
C PHE A 94 -13.16 6.63 16.61
N GLU A 95 -13.88 5.61 17.07
CA GLU A 95 -15.26 5.36 16.62
C GLU A 95 -16.17 6.54 16.96
N LYS A 96 -16.06 7.13 18.16
CA LYS A 96 -16.80 8.34 18.52
C LYS A 96 -16.43 9.53 17.62
N THR A 97 -15.15 9.67 17.28
CA THR A 97 -14.66 10.73 16.38
C THR A 97 -15.26 10.56 14.97
N LEU A 98 -15.27 9.33 14.45
CA LEU A 98 -15.87 9.01 13.15
C LEU A 98 -17.39 9.19 13.15
N ALA A 99 -18.09 8.78 14.22
CA ALA A 99 -19.53 8.97 14.35
C ALA A 99 -19.91 10.47 14.38
N ALA A 100 -19.09 11.31 15.01
CA ALA A 100 -19.29 12.76 14.98
C ALA A 100 -19.06 13.36 13.59
N ARG A 101 -18.15 12.79 12.78
CA ARG A 101 -17.88 13.25 11.40
C ARG A 101 -18.93 12.78 10.41
N PHE A 102 -19.41 11.54 10.56
CA PHE A 102 -20.35 10.86 9.69
C PHE A 102 -21.64 10.52 10.45
N PRO A 103 -22.44 11.52 10.85
CA PRO A 103 -23.66 11.30 11.62
C PRO A 103 -24.74 10.52 10.85
N GLU A 104 -24.59 10.36 9.52
CA GLU A 104 -25.47 9.53 8.70
C GLU A 104 -25.27 8.02 8.93
N LEU A 105 -24.21 7.60 9.63
CA LEU A 105 -23.95 6.20 9.95
C LEU A 105 -24.68 5.80 11.23
N ALA A 106 -25.37 4.66 11.18
CA ALA A 106 -25.96 4.05 12.38
C ALA A 106 -24.88 3.62 13.39
N ALA A 107 -23.71 3.17 12.92
CA ALA A 107 -22.55 2.83 13.73
C ALA A 107 -21.25 3.10 12.95
N ALA A 108 -20.25 3.69 13.63
CA ALA A 108 -18.97 4.01 13.02
C ALA A 108 -17.96 2.84 13.01
N GLY A 109 -18.20 1.79 13.81
CA GLY A 109 -17.30 0.64 13.94
C GLY A 109 -16.94 -0.05 12.61
N PRO A 110 -17.92 -0.34 11.73
CA PRO A 110 -17.61 -0.91 10.41
C PRO A 110 -16.74 0.00 9.53
N LEU A 111 -16.93 1.32 9.58
CA LEU A 111 -16.07 2.27 8.85
C LEU A 111 -14.66 2.30 9.45
N TYR A 112 -14.55 2.32 10.79
CA TYR A 112 -13.27 2.25 11.49
C TYR A 112 -12.46 1.04 11.02
N GLU A 113 -13.09 -0.15 11.02
CA GLU A 113 -12.43 -1.38 10.62
C GLU A 113 -12.09 -1.41 9.12
N ALA A 114 -13.03 -1.02 8.24
CA ALA A 114 -12.80 -1.00 6.80
C ALA A 114 -11.59 -0.13 6.44
N TRP A 115 -11.54 1.07 7.02
CA TRP A 115 -10.48 2.04 6.75
C TRP A 115 -9.13 1.54 7.26
N ALA A 116 -9.11 0.98 8.47
CA ALA A 116 -7.90 0.45 9.07
C ALA A 116 -7.36 -0.79 8.34
N GLU A 117 -8.22 -1.68 7.81
CA GLU A 117 -7.77 -2.86 7.06
C GLU A 117 -7.20 -2.48 5.69
N ALA A 118 -7.87 -1.59 4.95
CA ALA A 118 -7.34 -1.08 3.68
C ALA A 118 -6.01 -0.34 3.88
N SER A 119 -5.90 0.44 4.95
CA SER A 119 -4.70 1.23 5.28
C SER A 119 -3.48 0.37 5.62
N LYS A 120 -3.67 -0.89 6.05
CA LYS A 120 -2.57 -1.83 6.35
C LYS A 120 -1.92 -2.43 5.11
N ILE A 121 -2.55 -2.31 3.94
CA ILE A 121 -2.05 -2.87 2.68
C ILE A 121 -0.72 -2.22 2.29
N ILE A 122 -0.69 -0.89 2.24
CA ILE A 122 0.48 -0.15 1.74
C ILE A 122 1.73 -0.39 2.61
N PRO A 123 1.67 -0.27 3.96
CA PRO A 123 2.82 -0.60 4.80
C PRO A 123 3.26 -2.07 4.71
N LEU A 124 2.35 -3.01 4.43
CA LEU A 124 2.72 -4.41 4.21
C LEU A 124 3.48 -4.59 2.89
N VAL A 125 3.01 -3.95 1.81
CA VAL A 125 3.70 -3.98 0.50
C VAL A 125 5.07 -3.32 0.61
N ASN A 126 5.18 -2.16 1.25
CA ASN A 126 6.46 -1.45 1.39
C ASN A 126 7.48 -2.24 2.20
N ARG A 127 7.05 -2.98 3.24
CA ARG A 127 7.95 -3.89 3.95
C ARG A 127 8.39 -5.08 3.11
N PHE A 128 7.56 -5.53 2.17
CA PHE A 128 7.87 -6.67 1.31
C PHE A 128 8.77 -6.29 0.12
N HIS A 129 8.46 -5.18 -0.55
CA HIS A 129 9.20 -4.64 -1.70
C HIS A 129 9.86 -3.32 -1.29
N TRP A 130 11.02 -3.40 -0.64
CA TRP A 130 11.64 -2.26 0.03
C TRP A 130 12.70 -1.55 -0.82
N ARG A 131 12.65 -0.22 -0.79
CA ARG A 131 13.71 0.67 -1.27
C ARG A 131 13.91 1.82 -0.28
N ASP A 132 15.15 2.29 -0.15
CA ASP A 132 15.52 3.22 0.92
C ASP A 132 15.05 4.66 0.69
N TRP A 133 14.85 5.06 -0.57
CA TRP A 133 14.58 6.44 -0.93
C TRP A 133 13.24 6.59 -1.63
N ASP A 134 12.59 7.70 -1.33
CA ASP A 134 11.27 8.10 -1.82
C ASP A 134 11.10 8.14 -3.37
N TYR A 135 12.18 8.34 -4.13
CA TYR A 135 12.12 8.27 -5.60
C TYR A 135 12.30 6.85 -6.15
N MET A 136 12.67 5.88 -5.31
CA MET A 136 12.96 4.50 -5.72
C MET A 136 11.73 3.58 -5.64
N TRP A 137 10.64 4.01 -5.02
CA TRP A 137 9.43 3.21 -4.92
C TRP A 137 8.19 4.06 -4.66
N SER A 138 7.18 3.89 -5.50
CA SER A 138 5.81 4.40 -5.31
C SER A 138 4.84 3.25 -5.44
N VAL A 139 4.29 2.85 -4.30
CA VAL A 139 3.36 1.73 -4.18
C VAL A 139 2.03 1.96 -4.91
N GLU A 140 1.56 3.21 -5.04
CA GLU A 140 0.33 3.51 -5.81
C GLU A 140 0.52 3.28 -7.33
N GLY A 141 1.75 3.36 -7.83
CA GLY A 141 2.06 3.17 -9.25
C GLY A 141 2.82 1.89 -9.58
N CYS A 142 3.26 1.11 -8.57
CA CYS A 142 4.21 0.02 -8.75
C CYS A 142 5.45 0.46 -9.54
N MET A 143 5.97 1.66 -9.25
CA MET A 143 6.98 2.30 -10.11
C MET A 143 8.00 3.12 -9.32
N ASP A 144 9.09 3.49 -9.97
CA ASP A 144 10.07 4.44 -9.47
C ASP A 144 10.32 5.60 -10.45
N GLN A 145 11.18 6.55 -10.07
CA GLN A 145 11.55 7.68 -10.93
C GLN A 145 12.51 7.31 -12.09
N ARG A 146 13.30 6.25 -11.95
CA ARG A 146 14.48 6.00 -12.80
C ARG A 146 14.22 4.93 -13.87
N GLN A 147 13.71 3.78 -13.45
CA GLN A 147 13.41 2.61 -14.26
C GLN A 147 11.92 2.54 -14.62
N GLY A 148 11.06 3.27 -13.90
CA GLY A 148 9.62 3.26 -14.14
C GLY A 148 8.97 2.07 -13.44
N PHE A 149 8.04 1.38 -14.12
CA PHE A 149 7.30 0.27 -13.54
C PHE A 149 8.21 -0.88 -13.10
N HIS A 150 8.02 -1.36 -11.87
CA HIS A 150 8.70 -2.52 -11.32
C HIS A 150 8.01 -3.80 -11.79
N THR A 151 8.68 -4.54 -12.66
CA THR A 151 8.18 -5.78 -13.25
C THR A 151 8.09 -6.93 -12.23
N VAL A 152 7.48 -8.03 -12.65
CA VAL A 152 7.44 -9.29 -11.90
C VAL A 152 8.85 -9.81 -11.52
N ARG A 153 9.88 -9.53 -12.32
CA ARG A 153 11.27 -9.92 -12.02
C ARG A 153 11.91 -9.02 -10.96
N ASP A 154 11.52 -7.75 -10.89
CA ASP A 154 11.99 -6.84 -9.84
C ASP A 154 11.51 -7.33 -8.47
N PHE A 155 10.28 -7.85 -8.37
CA PHE A 155 9.75 -8.47 -7.15
C PHE A 155 10.56 -9.69 -6.71
N SER A 156 11.14 -10.44 -7.65
CA SER A 156 11.97 -11.61 -7.34
C SER A 156 13.31 -11.24 -6.66
N THR A 157 13.82 -10.04 -6.94
CA THR A 157 15.18 -9.60 -6.54
C THR A 157 15.20 -8.46 -5.54
N CYS A 158 14.09 -7.75 -5.35
CA CYS A 158 13.98 -6.65 -4.40
C CYS A 158 14.12 -7.15 -2.96
N PRO A 159 14.88 -6.44 -2.09
CA PRO A 159 14.96 -6.80 -0.69
C PRO A 159 13.64 -6.52 0.05
N THR A 160 13.44 -7.23 1.15
CA THR A 160 12.44 -6.87 2.18
C THR A 160 13.06 -5.84 3.14
N MET A 161 12.22 -5.05 3.79
CA MET A 161 12.67 -4.06 4.77
C MET A 161 13.42 -4.77 5.91
N GLN A 162 14.59 -4.25 6.30
CA GLN A 162 15.36 -4.78 7.41
C GLN A 162 14.52 -4.82 8.69
N GLY A 163 14.55 -5.96 9.40
CA GLY A 163 13.80 -6.15 10.64
C GLY A 163 12.30 -6.46 10.45
N SER A 164 11.79 -6.51 9.21
CA SER A 164 10.39 -6.87 8.94
C SER A 164 10.05 -8.33 9.23
N GLY A 165 11.05 -9.21 9.31
CA GLY A 165 10.87 -10.66 9.45
C GLY A 165 10.35 -11.35 8.19
N LEU A 166 10.27 -10.64 7.06
CA LEU A 166 9.79 -11.16 5.78
C LEU A 166 10.96 -11.76 4.97
N ALA A 167 10.75 -12.94 4.40
CA ALA A 167 11.69 -13.52 3.45
C ALA A 167 11.53 -12.87 2.06
N THR A 168 12.64 -12.66 1.37
CA THR A 168 12.61 -12.30 -0.06
C THR A 168 12.13 -13.49 -0.89
N ILE A 169 11.65 -13.22 -2.12
CA ILE A 169 11.28 -14.29 -3.04
C ILE A 169 12.49 -15.18 -3.36
N SER A 170 13.65 -14.60 -3.64
CA SER A 170 14.88 -15.39 -3.88
C SER A 170 15.21 -16.33 -2.71
N ALA A 171 15.16 -15.84 -1.47
CA ALA A 171 15.47 -16.65 -0.30
C ALA A 171 14.44 -17.77 -0.08
N TYR A 172 13.16 -17.49 -0.32
CA TYR A 172 12.09 -18.49 -0.30
C TYR A 172 12.31 -19.57 -1.37
N VAL A 173 12.63 -19.19 -2.60
CA VAL A 173 12.89 -20.12 -3.71
C VAL A 173 14.11 -21.00 -3.44
N ASP A 174 15.20 -20.42 -2.95
CA ASP A 174 16.41 -21.17 -2.61
C ASP A 174 16.18 -22.16 -1.46
N ALA A 175 15.39 -21.77 -0.45
CA ALA A 175 15.00 -22.65 0.63
C ALA A 175 14.19 -23.85 0.13
N LEU A 176 13.16 -23.62 -0.69
CA LEU A 176 12.34 -24.70 -1.25
C LEU A 176 13.14 -25.63 -2.16
N ALA A 177 13.98 -25.09 -3.05
CA ALA A 177 14.83 -25.90 -3.93
C ALA A 177 15.86 -26.73 -3.15
N GLY A 178 16.29 -26.24 -1.98
CA GLY A 178 17.22 -26.94 -1.08
C GLY A 178 16.55 -27.83 -0.04
N GLY A 179 15.22 -27.95 -0.01
CA GLY A 179 14.50 -28.73 1.01
C GLY A 179 14.61 -28.15 2.43
N LYS A 180 14.74 -26.82 2.55
CA LYS A 180 14.91 -26.08 3.81
C LYS A 180 13.73 -25.15 4.07
N ALA A 181 13.58 -24.73 5.33
CA ALA A 181 12.64 -23.67 5.69
C ALA A 181 13.19 -22.28 5.30
N PRO A 182 12.35 -21.35 4.81
CA PRO A 182 12.74 -19.96 4.57
C PRO A 182 13.16 -19.23 5.86
N PRO A 183 14.05 -18.22 5.78
CA PRO A 183 14.59 -17.52 6.95
C PRO A 183 13.61 -16.53 7.61
N GLY A 184 12.34 -16.53 7.21
CA GLY A 184 11.32 -15.60 7.67
C GLY A 184 9.97 -15.97 7.08
N ARG A 185 8.98 -15.10 7.30
CA ARG A 185 7.63 -15.29 6.76
C ARG A 185 7.65 -15.32 5.24
N GLU A 186 6.91 -16.25 4.66
CA GLU A 186 6.99 -16.54 3.23
C GLU A 186 6.27 -15.49 2.37
N PRO A 187 6.71 -15.26 1.12
CA PRO A 187 6.01 -14.40 0.17
C PRO A 187 4.52 -14.77 -0.01
N LEU A 188 4.19 -16.06 0.04
CA LEU A 188 2.81 -16.53 -0.10
C LEU A 188 1.95 -16.16 1.12
N ASP A 189 2.52 -16.13 2.32
CA ASP A 189 1.82 -15.66 3.52
C ASP A 189 1.54 -14.16 3.45
N VAL A 190 2.46 -13.38 2.87
CA VAL A 190 2.27 -11.95 2.64
C VAL A 190 1.14 -11.72 1.65
N ALA A 191 1.12 -12.46 0.53
CA ALA A 191 0.02 -12.41 -0.43
C ALA A 191 -1.33 -12.80 0.19
N ALA A 192 -1.36 -13.85 1.03
CA ALA A 192 -2.57 -14.25 1.74
C ALA A 192 -3.09 -13.17 2.70
N GLU A 193 -2.20 -12.47 3.41
CA GLU A 193 -2.61 -11.36 4.27
C GLU A 193 -3.12 -10.15 3.48
N LEU A 194 -2.50 -9.83 2.35
CA LEU A 194 -2.98 -8.76 1.47
C LEU A 194 -4.42 -9.05 0.99
N ASP A 195 -4.70 -10.28 0.57
CA ASP A 195 -6.06 -10.68 0.19
C ASP A 195 -7.04 -10.62 1.35
N PHE A 196 -6.65 -11.14 2.52
CA PHE A 196 -7.49 -11.10 3.72
C PHE A 196 -7.90 -9.66 4.07
N ARG A 197 -6.92 -8.74 4.10
CA ARG A 197 -7.15 -7.33 4.40
C ARG A 197 -8.04 -6.66 3.37
N ALA A 198 -7.77 -6.91 2.09
CA ALA A 198 -8.56 -6.35 1.00
C ALA A 198 -10.01 -6.86 0.99
N GLU A 199 -10.22 -8.17 1.18
CA GLU A 199 -11.55 -8.77 1.28
C GLU A 199 -12.34 -8.18 2.44
N LYS A 200 -11.72 -8.14 3.63
CA LYS A 200 -12.35 -7.61 4.83
C LYS A 200 -12.72 -6.14 4.66
N ALA A 201 -11.82 -5.32 4.11
CA ALA A 201 -12.07 -3.92 3.83
C ALA A 201 -13.21 -3.71 2.81
N LEU A 202 -13.24 -4.47 1.71
CA LEU A 202 -14.31 -4.39 0.71
C LEU A 202 -15.67 -4.81 1.27
N SER A 203 -15.71 -5.90 2.03
CA SER A 203 -16.94 -6.40 2.66
C SER A 203 -17.52 -5.37 3.64
N LEU A 204 -16.69 -4.82 4.53
CA LEU A 204 -17.11 -3.80 5.48
C LEU A 204 -17.51 -2.48 4.77
N ALA A 205 -16.76 -2.05 3.75
CA ALA A 205 -17.11 -0.87 2.97
C ALA A 205 -18.47 -1.02 2.26
N ALA A 206 -18.76 -2.21 1.73
CA ALA A 206 -20.06 -2.52 1.14
C ALA A 206 -21.19 -2.47 2.18
N ALA A 207 -20.97 -3.04 3.36
CA ALA A 207 -21.94 -2.98 4.46
C ALA A 207 -22.19 -1.53 4.93
N VAL A 208 -21.14 -0.71 5.07
CA VAL A 208 -21.28 0.73 5.40
C VAL A 208 -22.10 1.44 4.32
N ARG A 209 -21.80 1.19 3.03
CA ARG A 209 -22.53 1.79 1.90
C ARG A 209 -24.02 1.42 1.91
N GLN A 210 -24.36 0.19 2.27
CA GLN A 210 -25.76 -0.28 2.36
C GLN A 210 -26.48 0.31 3.57
N SER A 211 -25.77 0.54 4.68
CA SER A 211 -26.36 1.11 5.90
C SER A 211 -26.68 2.61 5.79
N ALA A 212 -25.98 3.33 4.91
CA ALA A 212 -26.20 4.75 4.66
C ALA A 212 -27.16 4.94 3.48
N ALA A 213 -28.42 5.31 3.75
CA ALA A 213 -29.45 5.47 2.70
C ALA A 213 -29.05 6.51 1.63
N GLN A 214 -28.41 7.61 2.03
CA GLN A 214 -27.85 8.63 1.15
C GLN A 214 -26.50 9.11 1.73
N PRO A 215 -25.40 8.37 1.47
CA PRO A 215 -24.11 8.70 2.07
C PRO A 215 -23.63 10.07 1.61
N ALA A 216 -23.12 10.91 2.52
CA ALA A 216 -22.61 12.23 2.16
C ALA A 216 -21.41 12.10 1.21
N LYS A 217 -21.07 13.20 0.52
CA LYS A 217 -19.96 13.25 -0.45
C LYS A 217 -18.65 12.68 0.12
N GLU A 218 -18.26 13.13 1.33
CA GLU A 218 -17.02 12.70 1.97
C GLU A 218 -17.02 11.20 2.31
N LEU A 219 -18.13 10.67 2.82
CA LEU A 219 -18.27 9.24 3.11
C LEU A 219 -18.16 8.41 1.83
N ARG A 220 -18.85 8.81 0.75
CA ARG A 220 -18.75 8.12 -0.55
C ARG A 220 -17.31 8.10 -1.07
N GLN A 221 -16.61 9.23 -0.96
CA GLN A 221 -15.23 9.33 -1.44
C GLN A 221 -14.27 8.49 -0.61
N THR A 222 -14.45 8.51 0.71
CA THR A 222 -13.72 7.67 1.66
C THR A 222 -13.88 6.17 1.34
N LEU A 223 -15.12 5.72 1.12
CA LEU A 223 -15.38 4.33 0.75
C LEU A 223 -14.79 3.97 -0.61
N GLY A 224 -14.73 4.92 -1.55
CA GLY A 224 -14.05 4.73 -2.82
C GLY A 224 -12.52 4.59 -2.67
N ASP A 225 -11.91 5.33 -1.75
CA ASP A 225 -10.48 5.23 -1.46
C ASP A 225 -10.14 3.87 -0.82
N ILE A 226 -10.98 3.40 0.10
CA ILE A 226 -10.89 2.05 0.70
C ILE A 226 -11.00 0.97 -0.38
N GLU A 227 -11.94 1.10 -1.31
CA GLU A 227 -12.12 0.19 -2.44
C GLU A 227 -10.87 0.18 -3.34
N ALA A 228 -10.32 1.35 -3.69
CA ALA A 228 -9.11 1.45 -4.50
C ALA A 228 -7.90 0.79 -3.81
N MET A 229 -7.62 1.13 -2.55
CA MET A 229 -6.52 0.51 -1.79
C MET A 229 -6.69 -1.00 -1.66
N SER A 230 -7.92 -1.49 -1.52
CA SER A 230 -8.21 -2.93 -1.44
C SER A 230 -7.91 -3.66 -2.75
N HIS A 231 -8.30 -3.09 -3.89
CA HIS A 231 -7.95 -3.65 -5.20
C HIS A 231 -6.43 -3.60 -5.46
N LEU A 232 -5.74 -2.55 -5.01
CA LEU A 232 -4.29 -2.47 -5.04
C LEU A 232 -3.65 -3.60 -4.21
N GLY A 233 -4.20 -3.92 -3.03
CA GLY A 233 -3.76 -5.04 -2.22
C GLY A 233 -3.90 -6.39 -2.92
N ARG A 234 -5.06 -6.65 -3.55
CA ARG A 234 -5.27 -7.88 -4.35
C ARG A 234 -4.34 -7.95 -5.55
N TYR A 235 -4.05 -6.83 -6.20
CA TYR A 235 -3.06 -6.76 -7.27
C TYR A 235 -1.68 -7.21 -6.76
N TYR A 236 -1.21 -6.64 -5.65
CA TYR A 236 0.08 -7.03 -5.10
C TYR A 236 0.10 -8.47 -4.62
N ALA A 237 -0.99 -8.98 -4.05
CA ALA A 237 -1.11 -10.39 -3.67
C ALA A 237 -0.91 -11.31 -4.89
N ALA A 238 -1.62 -11.04 -5.99
CA ALA A 238 -1.49 -11.79 -7.23
C ALA A 238 -0.08 -11.66 -7.85
N LYS A 239 0.49 -10.44 -7.88
CA LYS A 239 1.85 -10.19 -8.39
C LYS A 239 2.93 -10.91 -7.59
N ILE A 240 2.84 -10.92 -6.27
CA ILE A 240 3.79 -11.64 -5.40
C ILE A 240 3.73 -13.16 -5.67
N ARG A 241 2.52 -13.72 -5.82
CA ARG A 241 2.35 -15.14 -6.19
C ARG A 241 2.93 -15.44 -7.57
N GLY A 242 2.66 -14.56 -8.54
CA GLY A 242 3.21 -14.65 -9.89
C GLY A 242 4.74 -14.63 -9.91
N ALA A 243 5.35 -13.68 -9.19
CA ALA A 243 6.79 -13.55 -9.05
C ALA A 243 7.43 -14.77 -8.37
N ALA A 244 6.83 -15.26 -7.29
CA ALA A 244 7.33 -16.46 -6.60
C ALA A 244 7.25 -17.72 -7.49
N ALA A 245 6.14 -17.89 -8.22
CA ALA A 245 5.99 -19.00 -9.17
C ALA A 245 6.97 -18.90 -10.34
N LEU A 246 7.18 -17.70 -10.89
CA LEU A 246 8.13 -17.45 -11.97
C LEU A 246 9.58 -17.73 -11.51
N ALA A 247 9.97 -17.23 -10.33
CA ALA A 247 11.29 -17.48 -9.77
C ALA A 247 11.52 -18.97 -9.50
N LEU A 248 10.50 -19.71 -9.03
CA LEU A 248 10.56 -21.17 -8.89
C LEU A 248 10.77 -21.84 -10.25
N PHE A 249 10.04 -21.45 -11.29
CA PHE A 249 10.25 -21.98 -12.65
C PHE A 249 11.67 -21.74 -13.13
N GLU A 250 12.20 -20.53 -12.97
CA GLU A 250 13.56 -20.17 -13.39
C GLU A 250 14.62 -20.99 -12.63
N LYS A 251 14.34 -21.42 -11.39
CA LYS A 251 15.21 -22.27 -10.58
C LYS A 251 15.09 -23.76 -10.94
N THR A 252 13.88 -24.30 -11.02
CA THR A 252 13.63 -25.76 -11.10
C THR A 252 13.34 -26.26 -12.51
N ARG A 253 12.97 -25.36 -13.44
CA ARG A 253 12.50 -25.67 -14.80
C ARG A 253 11.23 -26.50 -14.85
N ASP A 254 10.48 -26.53 -13.74
CA ASP A 254 9.16 -27.16 -13.68
C ASP A 254 8.13 -26.28 -14.39
N GLU A 255 7.72 -26.72 -15.58
CA GLU A 255 6.78 -26.04 -16.44
C GLU A 255 5.40 -25.79 -15.77
N SER A 256 5.03 -26.57 -14.76
CA SER A 256 3.82 -26.29 -13.97
C SER A 256 3.92 -24.97 -13.20
N ARG A 257 5.12 -24.57 -12.80
CA ARG A 257 5.39 -23.28 -12.12
C ARG A 257 5.24 -22.12 -13.06
N ARG A 258 5.66 -22.25 -14.33
CA ARG A 258 5.45 -21.22 -15.35
C ARG A 258 3.96 -20.99 -15.61
N ARG A 259 3.17 -22.07 -15.78
CA ARG A 259 1.71 -21.96 -15.94
C ARG A 259 1.05 -21.24 -14.78
N ARG A 260 1.40 -21.61 -13.54
CA ARG A 260 0.91 -20.92 -12.33
C ARG A 260 1.34 -19.45 -12.26
N ALA A 261 2.55 -19.12 -12.72
CA ALA A 261 2.99 -17.73 -12.79
C ALA A 261 2.11 -16.92 -13.74
N VAL A 262 1.83 -17.46 -14.94
CA VAL A 262 0.93 -16.83 -15.92
C VAL A 262 -0.47 -16.64 -15.33
N GLU A 263 -1.06 -17.67 -14.73
CA GLU A 263 -2.39 -17.60 -14.10
C GLU A 263 -2.47 -16.49 -13.03
N HIS A 264 -1.47 -16.41 -12.14
CA HIS A 264 -1.44 -15.37 -11.11
C HIS A 264 -1.23 -13.97 -11.68
N LEU A 265 -0.47 -13.81 -12.77
CA LEU A 265 -0.25 -12.51 -13.39
C LEU A 265 -1.45 -12.06 -14.23
N GLU A 266 -2.19 -12.99 -14.84
CA GLU A 266 -3.49 -12.70 -15.45
C GLU A 266 -4.51 -12.25 -14.41
N GLU A 267 -4.52 -12.89 -13.23
CA GLU A 267 -5.30 -12.38 -12.10
C GLU A 267 -4.84 -10.96 -11.71
N ALA A 268 -3.53 -10.70 -11.62
CA ALA A 268 -3.00 -9.38 -11.29
C ALA A 268 -3.48 -8.31 -12.28
N VAL A 269 -3.54 -8.60 -13.59
CA VAL A 269 -4.13 -7.70 -14.60
C VAL A 269 -5.57 -7.34 -14.22
N GLY A 270 -6.43 -8.33 -13.96
CA GLY A 270 -7.83 -8.07 -13.58
C GLY A 270 -7.97 -7.29 -12.27
N ARG A 271 -7.05 -7.49 -11.30
CA ARG A 271 -7.03 -6.69 -10.06
C ARG A 271 -6.57 -5.27 -10.30
N TRP A 272 -5.60 -5.04 -11.18
CA TRP A 272 -5.17 -3.70 -11.57
C TRP A 272 -6.26 -2.95 -12.32
N GLU A 273 -7.00 -3.62 -13.21
CA GLU A 273 -8.15 -3.01 -13.90
C GLU A 273 -9.21 -2.51 -12.90
N ALA A 274 -9.54 -3.33 -11.89
CA ALA A 274 -10.46 -2.92 -10.83
C ALA A 274 -9.91 -1.75 -9.99
N TYR A 275 -8.61 -1.77 -9.67
CA TYR A 275 -7.92 -0.68 -8.98
C TYR A 275 -7.96 0.62 -9.78
N ALA A 276 -7.55 0.59 -11.05
CA ALA A 276 -7.51 1.73 -11.93
C ALA A 276 -8.91 2.32 -12.14
N ALA A 277 -9.93 1.47 -12.31
CA ALA A 277 -11.32 1.91 -12.41
C ALA A 277 -11.83 2.59 -11.11
N ALA A 278 -11.49 2.05 -9.94
CA ALA A 278 -11.86 2.64 -8.66
C ALA A 278 -11.17 4.00 -8.42
N ALA A 279 -9.88 4.12 -8.76
CA ALA A 279 -9.12 5.35 -8.64
C ALA A 279 -9.59 6.42 -9.64
N ALA A 280 -9.72 6.07 -10.93
CA ALA A 280 -10.11 6.98 -12.01
C ALA A 280 -11.56 7.47 -11.88
N ARG A 281 -12.42 6.79 -11.13
CA ARG A 281 -13.77 7.26 -10.79
C ARG A 281 -13.75 8.49 -9.85
N GLN A 282 -12.65 8.70 -9.13
CA GLN A 282 -12.55 9.75 -8.11
C GLN A 282 -11.50 10.82 -8.42
N TYR A 283 -10.42 10.44 -9.12
CA TYR A 283 -9.25 11.28 -9.27
C TYR A 283 -8.77 11.36 -10.71
N ARG A 284 -8.19 12.50 -11.06
CA ARG A 284 -7.38 12.67 -12.26
C ARG A 284 -5.99 12.06 -12.04
N PRO A 285 -5.32 11.56 -13.10
CA PRO A 285 -3.89 11.31 -13.06
C PRO A 285 -3.10 12.54 -12.59
N GLN A 286 -1.96 12.32 -11.95
CA GLN A 286 -1.16 13.37 -11.34
C GLN A 286 0.32 13.25 -11.71
N LEU A 287 0.98 14.40 -11.89
CA LEU A 287 2.43 14.47 -11.93
C LEU A 287 2.96 14.51 -10.49
N LEU A 288 3.56 13.41 -10.03
CA LEU A 288 4.23 13.37 -8.74
C LEU A 288 5.66 13.92 -8.88
N ALA A 289 6.11 14.66 -7.87
CA ALA A 289 7.40 15.35 -7.89
C ALA A 289 8.60 14.42 -8.13
N ARG A 290 8.51 13.15 -7.70
CA ARG A 290 9.60 12.18 -7.79
C ARG A 290 9.33 11.09 -8.81
N THR A 291 8.31 10.27 -8.57
CA THR A 291 8.00 9.09 -9.40
C THR A 291 7.27 9.44 -10.70
N ARG A 292 7.10 10.73 -11.02
CA ARG A 292 6.50 11.22 -12.27
C ARG A 292 5.01 10.89 -12.39
N ASP A 293 4.52 10.65 -13.60
CA ASP A 293 3.10 10.57 -13.92
C ASP A 293 2.46 9.31 -13.32
N LEU A 294 1.64 9.50 -12.28
CA LEU A 294 0.75 8.47 -11.77
C LEU A 294 -0.54 8.46 -12.57
N ASP A 295 -0.60 7.55 -13.55
CA ASP A 295 -1.77 7.27 -14.38
C ASP A 295 -2.06 5.77 -14.37
N TRP A 296 -2.99 5.37 -13.50
CA TRP A 296 -3.34 3.97 -13.29
C TRP A 296 -3.83 3.26 -14.56
N ILE A 297 -4.46 4.02 -15.47
CA ILE A 297 -5.00 3.47 -16.72
C ILE A 297 -3.86 3.18 -17.68
N LYS A 298 -2.88 4.09 -17.81
CA LYS A 298 -1.69 3.85 -18.66
C LYS A 298 -0.80 2.73 -18.09
N LEU A 299 -0.61 2.70 -16.78
CA LEU A 299 0.22 1.69 -16.11
C LEU A 299 -0.32 0.25 -16.30
N LEU A 300 -1.59 0.08 -16.67
CA LEU A 300 -2.15 -1.23 -17.03
C LEU A 300 -1.38 -1.90 -18.17
N ASP A 301 -0.84 -1.13 -19.11
CA ASP A 301 -0.06 -1.67 -20.21
C ASP A 301 1.24 -2.32 -19.71
N ASP A 302 1.87 -1.76 -18.68
CA ASP A 302 3.05 -2.36 -18.05
C ASP A 302 2.70 -3.57 -17.19
N VAL A 303 1.55 -3.56 -16.52
CA VAL A 303 1.04 -4.74 -15.80
C VAL A 303 0.80 -5.92 -16.75
N LYS A 304 0.26 -5.67 -17.96
CA LYS A 304 0.07 -6.71 -18.97
C LYS A 304 1.40 -7.30 -19.46
N LYS A 305 2.47 -6.51 -19.52
CA LYS A 305 3.80 -7.00 -19.89
C LYS A 305 4.36 -8.01 -18.88
N ASP A 306 3.97 -7.95 -17.59
CA ASP A 306 4.37 -8.99 -16.62
C ASP A 306 3.89 -10.39 -17.03
N VAL A 307 2.68 -10.50 -17.61
CA VAL A 307 2.15 -11.76 -18.14
C VAL A 307 3.03 -12.26 -19.28
N GLU A 308 3.42 -11.37 -20.18
CA GLU A 308 4.29 -11.71 -21.32
C GLU A 308 5.70 -12.11 -20.87
N ILE A 309 6.24 -11.50 -19.81
CA ILE A 309 7.50 -11.92 -19.19
C ILE A 309 7.41 -13.38 -18.73
N ALA A 310 6.31 -13.77 -18.08
CA ALA A 310 6.14 -15.15 -17.62
C ALA A 310 5.89 -16.14 -18.78
N ARG A 311 5.10 -15.75 -19.81
CA ARG A 311 4.84 -16.58 -21.00
C ARG A 311 6.11 -16.84 -21.82
N SER A 312 6.93 -15.81 -21.98
CA SER A 312 8.19 -15.86 -22.74
C SER A 312 9.36 -16.45 -21.96
N ALA A 313 9.21 -16.71 -20.65
CA ALA A 313 10.25 -17.34 -19.85
C ALA A 313 10.56 -18.74 -20.40
N THR A 314 11.81 -18.93 -20.85
CA THR A 314 12.30 -20.20 -21.39
C THR A 314 13.10 -20.98 -20.35
N SER A 315 13.22 -22.28 -20.58
CA SER A 315 14.06 -23.17 -19.78
C SER A 315 15.56 -23.07 -20.12
N GLU A 316 15.92 -22.40 -21.22
CA GLU A 316 17.29 -22.38 -21.74
C GLU A 316 18.13 -21.24 -21.14
N ARG A 317 19.37 -21.54 -20.74
CA ARG A 317 20.35 -20.51 -20.36
C ARG A 317 20.59 -19.62 -21.59
N GLN A 318 20.38 -18.31 -21.47
CA GLN A 318 21.28 -17.39 -22.17
C GLN A 318 22.68 -17.62 -21.58
N ARG A 319 23.44 -18.54 -22.18
CA ARG A 319 24.89 -18.49 -22.12
C ARG A 319 25.26 -17.18 -22.81
N ASN A 320 25.50 -16.13 -22.05
CA ASN A 320 26.29 -15.05 -22.60
C ASN A 320 27.70 -15.62 -22.90
N PRO A 321 28.26 -15.34 -24.08
CA PRO A 321 29.58 -15.81 -24.49
C PRO A 321 30.69 -15.28 -23.57
#